data_AF-A0A261U057-F1
#
_entry.id   AF-A0A261U057-F1
#
_cell.length_a   1.000
_cell.length_b   1.000
_cell.length_c   1.000
_cell.angle_alpha   90.00
_cell.angle_beta   90.00
_cell.angle_gamma   90.00
#
_symmetry.space_group_name_H-M   'P 1'
#
loop_
_entity.id
_entity.type
_entity.pdbx_description
1 polymer ?
#
loop_
_entity_poly.entity_id
_entity_poly.type
_entity_poly.pdbx_seq_one_letter_code
_entity_poly.pdbx_strand_id
1 'polypeptide(L)'
;MIQEPFDAQWGQKFRSQFREQAEAYADDFLTDFYRTMDYTAPHIEGQVDLMEAMLVRTKIIEYSSAKGAASKMEELVLFMHEEMSTVMLRELIVCADILCRGGLSQLSQKLHSLHDKPAPLSTLRNCAWDLHLLRSMDRMSNTSNDRSMGEFYVANLITYDRDLADILRLAELRAGALHRSSCMFFPLYDTNFDSWMEERVGRKRMPGLSSIFSPEGAVDRASRRSPSYVRQLLEEDRRTLMALLARNKSTRA
;
A
#
# COMPACT_ATOMS: atom_id res chain seq x y z
N MET A 1 -27.02 34.87 11.42
CA MET A 1 -27.65 34.03 10.39
C MET A 1 -28.49 34.95 9.51
N ILE A 2 -28.31 34.94 8.18
CA ILE A 2 -29.04 35.85 7.27
C ILE A 2 -30.52 35.45 7.27
N GLN A 3 -31.39 36.32 7.79
CA GLN A 3 -32.84 36.10 7.83
C GLN A 3 -33.52 36.66 6.57
N GLU A 4 -33.22 36.05 5.43
CA GLU A 4 -33.83 36.35 4.13
C GLU A 4 -34.30 35.03 3.47
N PRO A 5 -35.23 35.07 2.49
CA PRO A 5 -35.69 33.88 1.78
C PRO A 5 -34.54 33.11 1.11
N PHE A 6 -34.57 31.78 1.15
CA PHE A 6 -33.55 30.91 0.53
C PHE A 6 -33.67 30.91 -1.00
N ASP A 7 -33.19 31.97 -1.64
CA ASP A 7 -33.15 32.14 -3.09
C ASP A 7 -31.72 32.28 -3.64
N ALA A 8 -31.60 32.50 -4.95
CA ALA A 8 -30.30 32.66 -5.61
C ALA A 8 -29.50 33.88 -5.10
N GLN A 9 -30.19 34.95 -4.67
CA GLN A 9 -29.56 36.14 -4.10
C GLN A 9 -29.06 35.89 -2.67
N TRP A 10 -29.83 35.16 -1.85
CA TRP A 10 -29.38 34.67 -0.56
C TRP A 10 -28.12 33.82 -0.70
N GLY A 11 -28.09 32.91 -1.69
CA GLY A 11 -26.91 32.09 -1.97
C GLY A 11 -25.67 32.90 -2.35
N GLN A 12 -25.84 33.98 -3.12
CA GLN A 12 -24.76 34.92 -3.42
C GLN A 12 -24.29 35.68 -2.17
N LYS A 13 -25.22 36.23 -1.37
CA LYS A 13 -24.90 36.97 -0.14
C LYS A 13 -24.24 36.09 0.92
N PHE A 14 -24.74 34.87 1.11
CA PHE A 14 -24.18 33.90 2.04
C PHE A 14 -22.75 33.55 1.62
N ARG A 15 -22.54 33.20 0.34
CA ARG A 15 -21.19 32.96 -0.17
C ARG A 15 -20.31 34.20 -0.04
N SER A 16 -20.76 35.41 -0.36
CA SER A 16 -19.91 36.60 -0.21
C SER A 16 -19.58 36.92 1.25
N GLN A 17 -20.52 36.74 2.18
CA GLN A 17 -20.35 37.10 3.59
C GLN A 17 -19.50 36.09 4.36
N PHE A 18 -19.63 34.80 4.05
CA PHE A 18 -18.93 33.74 4.79
C PHE A 18 -17.72 33.19 4.05
N ARG A 19 -17.50 33.58 2.78
CA ARG A 19 -16.34 33.14 2.00
C ARG A 19 -15.02 33.58 2.63
N GLU A 20 -14.84 34.86 2.94
CA GLU A 20 -13.58 35.32 3.54
C GLU A 20 -13.31 34.62 4.88
N GLN A 21 -14.36 34.39 5.67
CA GLN A 21 -14.23 33.69 6.96
C GLN A 21 -13.95 32.19 6.78
N ALA A 22 -14.54 31.54 5.78
CA ALA A 22 -14.30 30.14 5.45
C ALA A 22 -12.93 29.93 4.79
N GLU A 23 -12.50 30.86 3.93
CA GLU A 23 -11.16 30.87 3.31
C GLU A 23 -10.09 31.12 4.38
N ALA A 24 -10.25 32.10 5.26
CA ALA A 24 -9.33 32.34 6.37
C ALA A 24 -9.24 31.14 7.32
N TYR A 25 -10.38 30.53 7.66
CA TYR A 25 -10.40 29.30 8.46
C TYR A 25 -9.73 28.13 7.73
N ALA A 26 -9.94 27.98 6.43
CA ALA A 26 -9.29 26.95 5.62
C ALA A 26 -7.78 27.19 5.52
N ASP A 27 -7.33 28.43 5.38
CA ASP A 27 -5.91 28.79 5.32
C ASP A 27 -5.22 28.53 6.67
N ASP A 28 -5.85 28.90 7.78
CA ASP A 28 -5.36 28.59 9.13
C ASP A 28 -5.30 27.08 9.36
N PHE A 29 -6.37 26.35 9.00
CA PHE A 29 -6.43 24.90 9.08
C PHE A 29 -5.36 24.22 8.22
N LEU A 30 -5.18 24.66 6.98
CA LEU A 30 -4.17 24.13 6.07
C LEU A 30 -2.76 24.43 6.59
N THR A 31 -2.52 25.63 7.12
CA THR A 31 -1.23 26.02 7.69
C THR A 31 -0.86 25.16 8.89
N ASP A 32 -1.80 24.95 9.81
CA ASP A 32 -1.60 24.07 10.96
C ASP A 32 -1.44 22.61 10.53
N PHE A 33 -2.21 22.17 9.53
CA PHE A 33 -2.09 20.85 8.91
C PHE A 33 -0.73 20.64 8.27
N TYR A 34 -0.19 21.60 7.50
CA TYR A 34 1.14 21.50 6.91
C TYR A 34 2.24 21.47 7.97
N ARG A 35 2.11 22.25 9.05
CA ARG A 35 3.05 22.22 10.17
C ARG A 35 3.03 20.88 10.91
N THR A 36 1.87 20.24 11.06
CA THR A 36 1.78 18.88 11.63
C THR A 36 2.21 17.82 10.62
N MET A 37 2.01 18.06 9.32
CA MET A 37 2.41 17.16 8.25
C MET A 37 3.92 16.92 8.24
N ASP A 38 4.74 17.95 8.48
CA ASP A 38 6.21 17.82 8.56
C ASP A 38 6.67 16.75 9.58
N TYR A 39 5.91 16.52 10.67
CA TYR A 39 6.19 15.45 11.63
C TYR A 39 5.68 14.07 11.18
N THR A 40 4.61 14.03 10.38
CA THR A 40 4.03 12.80 9.85
C THR A 40 4.68 12.33 8.55
N ALA A 41 5.35 13.22 7.81
CA ALA A 41 6.01 12.92 6.54
C ALA A 41 7.04 11.80 6.67
N PRO A 42 7.96 11.78 7.67
CA PRO A 42 8.88 10.65 7.87
C PRO A 42 8.17 9.31 8.13
N HIS A 43 6.99 9.33 8.75
CA HIS A 43 6.20 8.13 9.00
C HIS A 43 5.54 7.62 7.72
N ILE A 44 5.00 8.52 6.90
CA ILE A 44 4.45 8.21 5.58
C ILE A 44 5.55 7.64 4.68
N GLU A 45 6.70 8.31 4.60
CA GLU A 45 7.86 7.84 3.83
C GLU A 45 8.29 6.43 4.26
N GLY A 46 8.35 6.16 5.57
CA GLY A 46 8.65 4.81 6.07
C GLY A 46 7.62 3.75 5.69
N GLN A 47 6.34 4.11 5.50
CA GLN A 47 5.34 3.19 4.98
C GLN A 47 5.50 2.94 3.48
N VAL A 48 5.79 4.00 2.71
CA VAL A 48 6.07 3.87 1.27
C VAL A 48 7.35 3.06 1.05
N ASP A 49 8.36 3.21 1.91
CA ASP A 49 9.60 2.41 1.89
C ASP A 49 9.30 0.91 2.04
N LEU A 50 8.35 0.51 2.89
CA LEU A 50 7.91 -0.89 2.99
C LEU A 50 7.24 -1.38 1.69
N MET A 51 6.36 -0.58 1.10
CA MET A 51 5.69 -0.93 -0.16
C MET A 51 6.72 -1.06 -1.30
N GLU A 52 7.67 -0.15 -1.36
CA GLU A 52 8.73 -0.19 -2.37
C GLU A 52 9.68 -1.36 -2.16
N ALA A 53 10.08 -1.66 -0.93
CA ALA A 53 10.94 -2.81 -0.63
C ALA A 53 10.33 -4.11 -1.14
N MET A 54 9.01 -4.30 -0.94
CA MET A 54 8.27 -5.41 -1.52
C MET A 54 8.33 -5.45 -3.05
N LEU A 55 8.07 -4.32 -3.71
CA LEU A 55 8.09 -4.25 -5.18
C LEU A 55 9.48 -4.49 -5.75
N VAL A 56 10.53 -3.88 -5.16
CA VAL A 56 11.91 -4.05 -5.59
C VAL A 56 12.35 -5.50 -5.42
N ARG A 57 12.14 -6.11 -4.24
CA ARG A 57 12.49 -7.52 -4.03
C ARG A 57 11.72 -8.44 -4.97
N THR A 58 10.43 -8.17 -5.21
CA THR A 58 9.63 -8.91 -6.20
C THR A 58 10.29 -8.88 -7.59
N LYS A 59 10.76 -7.70 -8.03
CA LYS A 59 11.46 -7.57 -9.31
C LYS A 59 12.83 -8.24 -9.33
N ILE A 60 13.57 -8.21 -8.22
CA ILE A 60 14.81 -8.98 -8.09
C ILE A 60 14.52 -10.47 -8.28
N ILE A 61 13.56 -11.03 -7.54
CA ILE A 61 13.15 -12.44 -7.66
C ILE A 61 12.68 -12.76 -9.08
N GLU A 62 11.93 -11.87 -9.71
CA GLU A 62 11.47 -12.07 -11.08
C GLU A 62 12.64 -12.21 -12.07
N TYR A 63 13.63 -11.30 -11.98
CA TYR A 63 14.76 -11.22 -12.92
C TYR A 63 15.94 -12.15 -12.61
N SER A 64 16.21 -12.45 -11.34
CA SER A 64 17.40 -13.22 -10.93
C SER A 64 17.17 -14.73 -10.92
N SER A 65 15.91 -15.17 -10.76
CA SER A 65 15.58 -16.57 -10.50
C SER A 65 14.95 -17.25 -11.71
N ALA A 66 15.51 -18.41 -12.09
CA ALA A 66 14.93 -19.31 -13.09
C ALA A 66 13.84 -20.23 -12.50
N LYS A 67 13.55 -20.12 -11.20
CA LYS A 67 12.56 -20.98 -10.52
C LYS A 67 11.14 -20.71 -11.04
N GLY A 68 10.26 -21.69 -10.90
CA GLY A 68 8.83 -21.55 -11.20
C GLY A 68 8.13 -20.58 -10.24
N ALA A 69 6.97 -20.06 -10.65
CA ALA A 69 6.19 -19.06 -9.91
C ALA A 69 5.94 -19.43 -8.44
N ALA A 70 5.64 -20.70 -8.16
CA ALA A 70 5.37 -21.17 -6.81
C ALA A 70 6.56 -21.03 -5.85
N SER A 71 7.79 -21.27 -6.34
CA SER A 71 8.99 -21.09 -5.52
C SER A 71 9.38 -19.62 -5.40
N LYS A 72 9.09 -18.79 -6.41
CA LYS A 72 9.25 -17.33 -6.32
C LYS A 72 8.29 -16.72 -5.29
N MET A 73 7.06 -17.23 -5.22
CA MET A 73 6.08 -16.83 -4.20
C MET A 73 6.52 -17.21 -2.78
N GLU A 74 7.02 -18.43 -2.60
CA GLU A 74 7.62 -18.86 -1.34
C GLU A 74 8.78 -17.94 -0.92
N GLU A 75 9.70 -17.65 -1.85
CA GLU A 75 10.84 -16.75 -1.62
C GLU A 75 10.39 -15.33 -1.19
N LEU A 76 9.34 -14.80 -1.81
CA LEU A 76 8.77 -13.51 -1.43
C LEU A 76 8.12 -13.54 -0.04
N VAL A 77 7.42 -14.61 0.32
CA VAL A 77 6.81 -14.74 1.66
C VAL A 77 7.86 -14.87 2.75
N LEU A 78 8.94 -15.62 2.48
CA LEU A 78 10.08 -15.72 3.39
C LEU A 78 10.76 -14.36 3.57
N PHE A 79 10.99 -13.62 2.48
CA PHE A 79 11.51 -12.26 2.56
C PHE A 79 10.68 -11.34 3.48
N MET A 80 9.35 -11.39 3.35
CA MET A 80 8.45 -10.59 4.21
C MET A 80 8.61 -10.93 5.70
N HIS A 81 8.83 -12.21 6.00
CA HIS A 81 8.96 -12.71 7.36
C HIS A 81 10.35 -12.50 7.94
N GLU A 82 11.38 -12.94 7.24
CA GLU A 82 12.75 -13.06 7.73
C GLU A 82 13.48 -11.72 7.64
N GLU A 83 13.43 -11.05 6.48
CA GLU A 83 14.16 -9.81 6.23
C GLU A 83 13.32 -8.58 6.64
N MET A 84 12.14 -8.40 6.03
CA MET A 84 11.34 -7.20 6.27
C MET A 84 10.60 -7.19 7.62
N SER A 85 10.47 -8.35 8.26
CA SER A 85 9.74 -8.53 9.53
C SER A 85 8.32 -7.94 9.51
N THR A 86 7.67 -7.94 8.34
CA THR A 86 6.35 -7.35 8.12
C THR A 86 5.60 -8.12 7.04
N VAL A 87 4.40 -8.60 7.36
CA VAL A 87 3.51 -9.25 6.38
C VAL A 87 2.45 -8.26 5.94
N MET A 88 2.36 -8.05 4.62
CA MET A 88 1.52 -7.09 3.93
C MET A 88 0.68 -7.83 2.88
N LEU A 89 -0.48 -8.35 3.28
CA LEU A 89 -1.27 -9.30 2.46
C LEU A 89 -1.77 -8.71 1.13
N ARG A 90 -2.31 -7.48 1.14
CA ARG A 90 -2.74 -6.78 -0.08
C ARG A 90 -1.60 -6.68 -1.09
N GLU A 91 -0.44 -6.27 -0.60
CA GLU A 91 0.75 -6.06 -1.41
C GLU A 91 1.34 -7.38 -1.91
N LEU A 92 1.26 -8.45 -1.10
CA LEU A 92 1.60 -9.80 -1.53
C LEU A 92 0.70 -10.25 -2.70
N ILE A 93 -0.61 -9.99 -2.64
CA ILE A 93 -1.54 -10.29 -3.74
C ILE A 93 -1.14 -9.56 -5.03
N VAL A 94 -0.80 -8.27 -4.92
CA VAL A 94 -0.33 -7.47 -6.07
C VAL A 94 0.99 -8.00 -6.61
N CYS A 95 1.97 -8.30 -5.74
CA CYS A 95 3.25 -8.85 -6.16
C CYS A 95 3.10 -10.25 -6.79
N ALA A 96 2.09 -11.02 -6.38
CA ALA A 96 1.77 -12.29 -6.99
C ALA A 96 1.26 -12.16 -8.43
N ASP A 97 0.56 -11.06 -8.78
CA ASP A 97 0.18 -10.76 -10.18
C ASP A 97 1.42 -10.60 -11.07
N ILE A 98 2.51 -10.03 -10.53
CA ILE A 98 3.81 -9.91 -11.20
C ILE A 98 4.48 -11.28 -11.35
N LEU A 99 4.69 -12.01 -10.26
CA LEU A 99 5.48 -13.25 -10.25
C LEU A 99 4.78 -14.43 -10.95
N CYS A 100 3.46 -14.52 -10.81
CA CYS A 100 2.67 -15.60 -11.39
C CYS A 100 2.22 -15.29 -12.82
N ARG A 101 2.70 -14.17 -13.41
CA ARG A 101 2.35 -13.72 -14.77
C ARG A 101 0.84 -13.63 -14.99
N GLY A 102 0.13 -13.10 -13.99
CA GLY A 102 -1.28 -12.77 -14.18
C GLY A 102 -1.43 -11.63 -15.19
N GLY A 103 -0.55 -10.62 -15.11
CA GLY A 103 -0.58 -9.47 -16.03
C GLY A 103 -1.90 -8.71 -15.99
N LEU A 104 -2.70 -8.94 -14.93
CA LEU A 104 -4.10 -8.52 -14.85
C LEU A 104 -4.19 -7.04 -14.47
N SER A 105 -3.23 -6.52 -13.71
CA SER A 105 -3.17 -5.10 -13.36
C SER A 105 -2.27 -4.27 -14.26
N GLN A 106 -2.64 -3.00 -14.48
CA GLN A 106 -1.73 -2.04 -15.12
C GLN A 106 -0.41 -1.86 -14.36
N LEU A 107 -0.41 -1.96 -13.03
CA LEU A 107 0.82 -1.96 -12.23
C LEU A 107 1.77 -3.08 -12.67
N SER A 108 1.28 -4.32 -12.78
CA SER A 108 2.10 -5.44 -13.23
C SER A 108 2.64 -5.22 -14.66
N GLN A 109 1.82 -4.67 -15.57
CA GLN A 109 2.20 -4.37 -16.96
C GLN A 109 3.27 -3.26 -17.03
N LYS A 110 3.12 -2.19 -16.24
CA LYS A 110 4.11 -1.12 -16.11
C LYS A 110 5.44 -1.66 -15.61
N LEU A 111 5.40 -2.54 -14.63
CA LEU A 111 6.60 -3.15 -14.05
C LEU A 111 7.17 -4.29 -14.89
N HIS A 112 6.41 -4.91 -15.79
CA HIS A 112 6.94 -5.90 -16.74
C HIS A 112 8.00 -5.27 -17.68
N SER A 113 7.70 -4.07 -18.18
CA SER A 113 8.59 -3.26 -19.03
C SER A 113 9.59 -2.38 -18.24
N LEU A 114 9.85 -2.70 -16.97
CA LEU A 114 10.66 -1.85 -16.09
C LEU A 114 12.07 -1.58 -16.63
N HIS A 115 12.68 -2.57 -17.28
CA HIS A 115 13.99 -2.46 -17.92
C HIS A 115 14.06 -1.41 -19.03
N ASP A 116 12.94 -1.13 -19.70
CA ASP A 116 12.83 -0.16 -20.79
C ASP A 116 12.55 1.26 -20.29
N LYS A 117 12.23 1.42 -18.99
CA LYS A 117 11.91 2.73 -18.42
C LYS A 117 13.18 3.57 -18.25
N PRO A 118 13.12 4.89 -18.54
CA PRO A 118 14.26 5.79 -18.34
C PRO A 118 14.61 5.97 -16.87
N ALA A 119 13.63 5.91 -15.97
CA ALA A 119 13.79 5.99 -14.53
C ALA A 119 13.09 4.82 -13.80
N PRO A 120 13.69 3.62 -13.77
CA PRO A 120 13.08 2.42 -13.18
C PRO A 120 12.71 2.60 -11.70
N LEU A 121 13.60 3.17 -10.89
CA LEU A 121 13.36 3.35 -9.46
C LEU A 121 12.22 4.34 -9.18
N SER A 122 12.13 5.43 -9.94
CA SER A 122 11.01 6.36 -9.83
C SER A 122 9.67 5.70 -10.21
N THR A 123 9.68 4.82 -11.22
CA THR A 123 8.50 4.04 -11.59
C THR A 123 8.04 3.15 -10.43
N LEU A 124 8.98 2.45 -9.79
CA LEU A 124 8.69 1.62 -8.61
C LEU A 124 8.19 2.45 -7.42
N ARG A 125 8.78 3.61 -7.15
CA ARG A 125 8.35 4.51 -6.08
C ARG A 125 6.91 4.99 -6.29
N ASN A 126 6.54 5.33 -7.52
CA ASN A 126 5.17 5.75 -7.82
C ASN A 126 4.17 4.61 -7.57
N CYS A 127 4.49 3.39 -8.01
CA CYS A 127 3.67 2.22 -7.69
C CYS A 127 3.58 1.94 -6.18
N ALA A 128 4.65 2.22 -5.42
CA ALA A 128 4.63 2.10 -3.96
C ALA A 128 3.69 3.12 -3.31
N TRP A 129 3.60 4.34 -3.85
CA TRP A 129 2.63 5.34 -3.44
C TRP A 129 1.18 4.91 -3.72
N ASP A 130 0.92 4.31 -4.88
CA ASP A 130 -0.41 3.78 -5.23
C ASP A 130 -0.87 2.73 -4.21
N LEU A 131 0.02 1.81 -3.81
CA LEU A 131 -0.24 0.82 -2.76
C LEU A 131 -0.47 1.49 -1.39
N HIS A 132 0.37 2.47 -1.06
CA HIS A 132 0.28 3.18 0.21
C HIS A 132 -1.04 3.96 0.34
N LEU A 133 -1.55 4.57 -0.72
CA LEU A 133 -2.82 5.29 -0.70
C LEU A 133 -3.97 4.42 -0.17
N LEU A 134 -4.05 3.17 -0.62
CA LEU A 134 -5.08 2.24 -0.16
C LEU A 134 -4.90 1.85 1.31
N ARG A 135 -3.66 1.75 1.79
CA ARG A 135 -3.38 1.53 3.22
C ARG A 135 -3.76 2.74 4.06
N SER A 136 -3.56 3.94 3.53
CA SER A 136 -3.98 5.19 4.19
C SER A 136 -5.49 5.29 4.27
N MET A 137 -6.23 4.87 3.23
CA MET A 137 -7.69 4.76 3.29
C MET A 137 -8.19 3.78 4.36
N ASP A 138 -7.57 2.61 4.47
CA ASP A 138 -7.89 1.65 5.52
C ASP A 138 -7.68 2.27 6.91
N ARG A 139 -6.60 3.03 7.11
CA ARG A 139 -6.31 3.71 8.40
C ARG A 139 -7.21 4.89 8.69
N MET A 140 -7.64 5.60 7.65
CA MET A 140 -8.64 6.65 7.77
C MET A 140 -10.00 6.07 8.17
N SER A 141 -10.32 4.86 7.70
CA SER A 141 -11.51 4.13 8.14
C SER A 141 -11.35 3.69 9.59
N ASN A 142 -12.01 4.37 10.52
CA ASN A 142 -11.79 4.17 11.94
C ASN A 142 -13.07 4.42 12.76
N THR A 143 -12.96 4.22 14.06
CA THR A 143 -13.99 4.54 15.04
C THR A 143 -13.52 5.71 15.88
N SER A 144 -14.45 6.57 16.28
CA SER A 144 -14.16 7.59 17.28
C SER A 144 -14.44 7.07 18.67
N ASN A 145 -13.53 7.34 19.62
CA ASN A 145 -13.81 7.16 21.05
C ASN A 145 -14.59 8.35 21.64
N ASP A 146 -14.72 9.44 20.87
CA ASP A 146 -15.53 10.58 21.23
C ASP A 146 -17.01 10.30 20.92
N ARG A 147 -17.83 10.23 21.98
CA ARG A 147 -19.28 9.98 21.88
C ARG A 147 -20.05 11.12 21.19
N SER A 148 -19.43 12.29 21.00
CA SER A 148 -20.01 13.40 20.25
C SER A 148 -19.78 13.31 18.74
N MET A 149 -18.88 12.43 18.30
CA MET A 149 -18.61 12.12 16.89
C MET A 149 -19.38 10.87 16.45
N GLY A 150 -19.50 10.65 15.14
CA GLY A 150 -20.13 9.44 14.61
C GLY A 150 -19.45 8.15 15.09
N GLU A 151 -20.21 7.05 15.20
CA GLU A 151 -19.71 5.78 15.75
C GLU A 151 -18.54 5.20 14.94
N PHE A 152 -18.53 5.44 13.62
CA PHE A 152 -17.48 5.02 12.71
C PHE A 152 -17.43 5.92 11.48
N TYR A 153 -16.28 5.95 10.84
CA TYR A 153 -16.07 6.52 9.52
C TYR A 153 -15.47 5.45 8.61
N VAL A 154 -15.99 5.35 7.39
CA VAL A 154 -15.43 4.50 6.33
C VAL A 154 -14.95 5.42 5.20
N ALA A 155 -13.67 5.32 4.89
CA ALA A 155 -13.09 6.06 3.77
C ALA A 155 -13.63 5.49 2.45
N ASN A 156 -14.16 6.36 1.61
CA ASN A 156 -14.64 6.00 0.27
C ASN A 156 -13.77 6.71 -0.77
N LEU A 157 -13.41 6.01 -1.85
CA LEU A 157 -12.66 6.57 -2.98
C LEU A 157 -13.49 6.42 -4.25
N ILE A 158 -13.70 7.55 -4.92
CA ILE A 158 -14.15 7.57 -6.31
C ILE A 158 -12.92 7.95 -7.13
N THR A 159 -12.48 7.05 -8.00
CA THR A 159 -11.28 7.27 -8.81
C THR A 159 -11.52 6.90 -10.27
N TYR A 160 -10.95 7.70 -11.17
CA TYR A 160 -10.80 7.38 -12.59
C TYR A 160 -9.40 6.81 -12.89
N ASP A 161 -8.52 6.80 -11.90
CA ASP A 161 -7.21 6.18 -11.99
C ASP A 161 -7.39 4.67 -12.12
N ARG A 162 -6.96 4.14 -13.27
CA ARG A 162 -7.11 2.72 -13.58
C ARG A 162 -6.13 1.85 -12.80
N ASP A 163 -4.96 2.38 -12.42
CA ASP A 163 -3.99 1.62 -11.63
C ASP A 163 -4.55 1.32 -10.24
N LEU A 164 -5.11 2.35 -9.60
CA LEU A 164 -5.78 2.20 -8.29
C LEU A 164 -7.00 1.28 -8.39
N ALA A 165 -7.81 1.42 -9.43
CA ALA A 165 -8.97 0.56 -9.66
C ALA A 165 -8.59 -0.92 -9.83
N ASP A 166 -7.50 -1.21 -10.56
CA ASP A 166 -7.03 -2.57 -10.77
C ASP A 166 -6.46 -3.18 -9.48
N ILE A 167 -5.72 -2.41 -8.67
CA ILE A 167 -5.25 -2.88 -7.36
C ILE A 167 -6.43 -3.22 -6.45
N LEU A 168 -7.47 -2.37 -6.42
CA LEU A 168 -8.69 -2.61 -5.64
C LEU A 168 -9.42 -3.88 -6.08
N ARG A 169 -9.45 -4.18 -7.38
CA ARG A 169 -10.04 -5.43 -7.90
C ARG A 169 -9.18 -6.65 -7.60
N LEU A 170 -7.85 -6.54 -7.68
CA LEU A 170 -6.95 -7.65 -7.39
C LEU A 170 -7.04 -8.08 -5.92
N ALA A 171 -7.11 -7.11 -5.01
CA ALA A 171 -7.22 -7.34 -3.58
C ALA A 171 -8.60 -6.94 -3.07
N GLU A 172 -9.64 -7.48 -3.70
CA GLU A 172 -11.04 -7.16 -3.41
C GLU A 172 -11.34 -7.35 -1.93
N LEU A 173 -11.79 -6.26 -1.30
CA LEU A 173 -12.25 -6.27 0.09
C LEU A 173 -13.74 -6.63 0.11
N ARG A 174 -14.06 -7.70 0.82
CA ARG A 174 -15.45 -8.07 1.11
C ARG A 174 -16.02 -7.31 2.28
N ALA A 175 -15.18 -7.07 3.29
CA ALA A 175 -15.57 -6.36 4.52
C ALA A 175 -14.34 -5.76 5.22
N GLY A 176 -14.60 -4.95 6.24
CA GLY A 176 -13.59 -4.47 7.18
C GLY A 176 -14.12 -4.60 8.60
N ALA A 177 -13.28 -5.08 9.52
CA ALA A 177 -13.58 -5.09 10.95
C ALA A 177 -12.91 -3.90 11.63
N LEU A 178 -13.69 -3.14 12.39
CA LEU A 178 -13.25 -1.97 13.12
C LEU A 178 -13.26 -2.27 14.62
N HIS A 179 -12.08 -2.25 15.24
CA HIS A 179 -11.97 -2.46 16.67
C HIS A 179 -12.13 -1.12 17.41
N ARG A 180 -13.29 -0.95 18.07
CA ARG A 180 -13.72 0.32 18.68
C ARG A 180 -12.67 0.95 19.59
N SER A 181 -12.09 0.18 20.51
CA SER A 181 -11.18 0.73 21.53
C SER A 181 -9.80 1.08 21.01
N SER A 182 -9.26 0.32 20.06
CA SER A 182 -7.93 0.59 19.48
C SER A 182 -7.99 1.40 18.18
N CYS A 183 -9.18 1.70 17.68
CA CYS A 183 -9.43 2.34 16.38
C CYS A 183 -8.75 1.62 15.19
N MET A 184 -8.45 0.32 15.34
CA MET A 184 -7.74 -0.44 14.30
C MET A 184 -8.73 -0.96 13.25
N PHE A 185 -8.32 -0.89 11.98
CA PHE A 185 -9.02 -1.49 10.86
C PHE A 185 -8.37 -2.82 10.46
N PHE A 186 -9.19 -3.84 10.26
CA PHE A 186 -8.79 -5.17 9.82
C PHE A 186 -9.49 -5.51 8.50
N PRO A 187 -8.76 -5.56 7.37
CA PRO A 187 -9.35 -5.90 6.08
C PRO A 187 -9.75 -7.38 6.02
N LEU A 188 -10.93 -7.66 5.48
CA LEU A 188 -11.39 -9.01 5.13
C LEU A 188 -11.53 -9.09 3.61
N TYR A 189 -10.57 -9.75 2.97
CA TYR A 189 -10.57 -9.95 1.53
C TYR A 189 -11.63 -10.97 1.11
N ASP A 190 -12.16 -10.84 -0.10
CA ASP A 190 -13.16 -11.77 -0.63
C ASP A 190 -12.60 -13.19 -0.84
N THR A 191 -11.30 -13.26 -1.15
CA THR A 191 -10.58 -14.51 -1.32
C THR A 191 -10.20 -15.14 0.02
N ASN A 192 -10.42 -16.46 0.17
CA ASN A 192 -9.86 -17.23 1.28
C ASN A 192 -8.34 -17.29 1.16
N PHE A 193 -7.64 -16.68 2.11
CA PHE A 193 -6.18 -16.51 2.05
C PHE A 193 -5.42 -17.85 2.04
N ASP A 194 -5.83 -18.83 2.84
CA ASP A 194 -5.15 -20.13 2.91
C ASP A 194 -5.23 -20.88 1.58
N SER A 195 -6.44 -20.91 0.98
CA SER A 195 -6.67 -21.52 -0.32
C SER A 195 -5.91 -20.78 -1.42
N TRP A 196 -5.94 -19.43 -1.39
CA TRP A 196 -5.20 -18.59 -2.32
C TRP A 196 -3.68 -18.81 -2.24
N MET A 197 -3.13 -18.89 -1.04
CA MET A 197 -1.72 -19.20 -0.81
C MET A 197 -1.40 -20.60 -1.32
N GLU A 198 -2.19 -21.61 -0.96
CA GLU A 198 -1.98 -23.00 -1.38
C GLU A 198 -1.96 -23.14 -2.91
N GLU A 199 -2.84 -22.45 -3.63
CA GLU A 199 -2.85 -22.43 -5.10
C GLU A 199 -1.57 -21.81 -5.68
N ARG A 200 -1.02 -20.79 -5.03
CA ARG A 200 0.17 -20.05 -5.53
C ARG A 200 1.49 -20.68 -5.13
N VAL A 201 1.66 -21.13 -3.89
CA VAL A 201 2.91 -21.78 -3.42
C VAL A 201 2.89 -23.30 -3.60
N GLY A 202 1.71 -23.90 -3.70
CA GLY A 202 1.49 -25.33 -3.79
C GLY A 202 1.40 -26.02 -2.42
N ARG A 203 0.52 -27.03 -2.34
CA ARG A 203 0.28 -27.89 -1.16
C ARG A 203 1.53 -28.39 -0.44
N LYS A 204 2.60 -28.69 -1.19
CA LYS A 204 3.84 -29.23 -0.61
C LYS A 204 4.64 -28.19 0.18
N ARG A 205 4.53 -26.90 -0.17
CA ARG A 205 5.28 -25.80 0.47
C ARG A 205 4.50 -25.14 1.59
N MET A 206 3.17 -25.10 1.47
CA MET A 206 2.29 -24.42 2.41
C MET A 206 2.55 -24.77 3.89
N PRO A 207 2.79 -26.05 4.28
CA PRO A 207 3.10 -26.38 5.67
C PRO A 207 4.32 -25.63 6.22
N GLY A 208 5.36 -25.41 5.41
CA GLY A 208 6.57 -24.68 5.80
C GLY A 208 6.36 -23.18 6.00
N LEU A 209 5.27 -22.61 5.47
CA LEU A 209 4.93 -21.20 5.60
C LEU A 209 3.87 -20.94 6.69
N SER A 210 3.23 -21.98 7.21
CA SER A 210 2.12 -21.86 8.16
C SER A 210 2.48 -21.08 9.43
N SER A 211 3.68 -21.28 9.97
CA SER A 211 4.18 -20.59 11.15
C SER A 211 4.33 -19.08 10.94
N ILE A 212 4.54 -18.61 9.71
CA ILE A 212 4.66 -17.19 9.38
C ILE A 212 3.35 -16.47 9.66
N PHE A 213 2.21 -17.12 9.41
CA PHE A 213 0.88 -16.51 9.60
C PHE A 213 0.29 -16.76 10.98
N SER A 214 1.01 -17.44 11.87
CA SER A 214 0.62 -17.69 13.25
C SER A 214 0.76 -16.46 14.17
N PRO A 215 0.07 -16.44 15.32
CA PRO A 215 0.30 -15.43 16.37
C PRO A 215 1.77 -15.35 16.81
N GLU A 216 2.45 -16.48 16.95
CA GLU A 216 3.86 -16.57 17.33
C GLU A 216 4.74 -15.90 16.27
N GLY A 217 4.46 -16.16 14.99
CA GLY A 217 5.14 -15.50 13.88
C GLY A 217 4.92 -13.99 13.85
N ALA A 218 3.75 -13.52 14.27
CA ALA A 218 3.46 -12.09 14.40
C ALA A 218 4.25 -11.44 15.55
N VAL A 219 4.35 -12.11 16.70
CA VAL A 219 5.16 -11.67 17.86
C VAL A 219 6.64 -11.62 17.51
N ASP A 220 7.16 -12.68 16.87
CA ASP A 220 8.55 -12.74 16.41
C ASP A 220 8.88 -11.54 15.51
N ARG A 221 8.08 -11.32 14.46
CA ARG A 221 8.23 -10.17 13.56
C ARG A 221 8.17 -8.83 14.28
N ALA A 222 7.27 -8.68 15.25
CA ALA A 222 7.15 -7.44 16.01
C ALA A 222 8.44 -7.12 16.80
N SER A 223 9.12 -8.16 17.32
CA SER A 223 10.37 -8.00 18.07
C SER A 223 11.58 -7.63 17.19
N ARG A 224 11.57 -8.02 15.92
CA ARG A 224 12.67 -7.78 14.96
C ARG A 224 12.47 -6.56 14.06
N ARG A 225 11.26 -5.98 14.02
CA ARG A 225 10.93 -4.87 13.12
C ARG A 225 11.77 -3.63 13.42
N SER A 226 12.47 -3.14 12.39
CA SER A 226 13.28 -1.93 12.46
C SER A 226 13.10 -1.07 11.20
N PRO A 227 12.55 0.16 11.31
CA PRO A 227 12.40 1.05 10.17
C PRO A 227 13.74 1.43 9.52
N SER A 228 14.82 1.59 10.30
CA SER A 228 16.15 1.89 9.77
C SER A 228 16.72 0.72 8.98
N TYR A 229 16.49 -0.51 9.45
CA TYR A 229 16.91 -1.72 8.74
C TYR A 229 16.16 -1.88 7.41
N VAL A 230 14.84 -1.66 7.39
CA VAL A 230 14.05 -1.68 6.15
C VAL A 230 14.58 -0.69 5.12
N ARG A 231 14.96 0.52 5.55
CA ARG A 231 15.55 1.51 4.64
C ARG A 231 16.90 1.07 4.09
N GLN A 232 17.76 0.48 4.92
CA GLN A 232 19.03 -0.08 4.47
C GLN A 232 18.81 -1.21 3.45
N LEU A 233 17.90 -2.14 3.76
CA LEU A 233 17.50 -3.25 2.89
C LEU A 233 17.00 -2.73 1.53
N LEU A 234 16.12 -1.73 1.54
CA LEU A 234 15.63 -1.09 0.32
C LEU A 234 16.76 -0.50 -0.53
N GLU A 235 17.74 0.18 0.07
CA GLU A 235 18.88 0.74 -0.66
C GLU A 235 19.82 -0.33 -1.24
N GLU A 236 20.03 -1.43 -0.52
CA GLU A 236 20.76 -2.61 -1.02
C GLU A 236 20.05 -3.26 -2.20
N ASP A 237 18.73 -3.40 -2.10
CA ASP A 237 17.91 -3.99 -3.13
C ASP A 237 17.79 -3.12 -4.37
N ARG A 238 17.64 -1.79 -4.21
CA ARG A 238 17.66 -0.83 -5.32
C ARG A 238 18.96 -0.96 -6.12
N ARG A 239 20.11 -1.02 -5.45
CA ARG A 239 21.42 -1.23 -6.10
C ARG A 239 21.49 -2.57 -6.83
N THR A 240 21.02 -3.65 -6.19
CA THR A 240 20.99 -5.00 -6.77
C THR A 240 20.12 -5.04 -8.03
N LEU A 241 18.91 -4.47 -7.97
CA LEU A 241 17.99 -4.41 -9.09
C LEU A 241 18.60 -3.63 -10.26
N MET A 242 19.19 -2.46 -10.00
CA MET A 242 19.82 -1.66 -11.05
C MET A 242 20.97 -2.42 -11.74
N ALA A 243 21.76 -3.18 -10.98
CA ALA A 243 22.80 -4.04 -11.56
C ALA A 243 22.23 -5.14 -12.46
N LEU A 244 21.11 -5.78 -12.06
CA LEU A 244 20.40 -6.77 -12.87
C LEU A 244 19.83 -6.17 -14.16
N LEU A 245 19.22 -4.98 -14.08
CA LEU A 245 18.67 -4.27 -15.23
C LEU A 245 19.76 -3.88 -16.24
N ALA A 246 20.93 -3.42 -15.75
CA ALA A 246 22.06 -3.09 -16.61
C ALA A 246 22.61 -4.32 -17.37
N ARG A 247 22.72 -5.47 -16.69
CA ARG A 247 23.13 -6.74 -17.32
C ARG A 247 22.16 -7.16 -18.42
N ASN A 248 20.86 -7.11 -18.14
CA ASN A 248 19.83 -7.48 -19.13
C ASN A 248 19.84 -6.56 -20.38
N LYS A 249 20.20 -5.28 -20.24
CA LYS A 249 20.41 -4.40 -21.40
C LYS A 249 21.61 -4.82 -22.23
N SER A 250 22.73 -5.17 -21.60
CA SER A 250 23.95 -5.60 -22.31
C SER A 250 23.81 -6.93 -23.06
N THR A 251 22.92 -7.83 -22.62
CA THR A 251 22.68 -9.12 -23.30
C THR A 251 21.74 -8.99 -24.50
N ARG A 252 21.03 -7.86 -24.65
CA ARG A 252 20.06 -7.63 -25.74
C ARG A 252 20.54 -6.62 -26.79
N ALA A 253 21.67 -5.94 -26.56
CA ALA A 253 22.34 -5.08 -27.53
C ALA A 253 23.33 -5.90 -28.36
#